data_AF-A0A7C7V0F9-F1
#
_entry.id   AF-A0A7C7V0F9-F1
#
_cell.length_a   1.000
_cell.length_b   1.000
_cell.length_c   1.000
_cell.angle_alpha   90.00
_cell.angle_beta   90.00
_cell.angle_gamma   90.00
#
_symmetry.space_group_name_H-M   'P 1'
#
loop_
_entity.id
_entity.type
_entity.pdbx_description
1 polymer ?
#
loop_
_entity_poly.entity_id
_entity_poly.type
_entity_poly.pdbx_seq_one_letter_code
_entity_poly.pdbx_strand_id
1 'polypeptide(L)' 'MDSKNVEDRIRNLLGIPEEESLINIYENEVKGKIYYLLKTYNPLDKKIKSYRIKRKLESQILSLWREREEILKKE' A
#
# COMPACT_ATOMS: atom_id res chain seq x y z
N MET A 1 -11.14 10.24 -11.28
CA MET A 1 -9.79 9.72 -10.98
C MET A 1 -10.01 8.31 -10.48
N ASP A 2 -9.61 7.33 -11.28
CA ASP A 2 -9.91 5.92 -11.04
C ASP A 2 -9.00 5.32 -9.97
N SER A 3 -9.53 4.38 -9.18
CA SER A 3 -8.80 3.70 -8.09
C SER A 3 -7.49 3.05 -8.58
N LYS A 4 -7.46 2.54 -9.82
CA LYS A 4 -6.27 1.99 -10.47
C LYS A 4 -5.09 2.98 -10.52
N ASN A 5 -5.35 4.25 -10.86
CA ASN A 5 -4.28 5.25 -10.95
C ASN A 5 -3.60 5.49 -9.59
N VAL A 6 -4.35 5.37 -8.49
CA VAL A 6 -3.82 5.55 -7.13
C VAL A 6 -2.99 4.34 -6.72
N GLU A 7 -3.48 3.13 -7.01
CA GLU A 7 -2.75 1.89 -6.72
C GLU A 7 -1.42 1.82 -7.48
N ASP A 8 -1.38 2.21 -8.76
CA ASP A 8 -0.13 2.21 -9.55
C ASP A 8 0.91 3.18 -9.01
N ARG A 9 0.49 4.34 -8.48
CA ARG A 9 1.40 5.27 -7.81
C ARG A 9 1.97 4.67 -6.52
N ILE A 10 1.13 4.00 -5.72
CA ILE A 10 1.59 3.31 -4.50
C ILE A 10 2.59 2.21 -4.87
N ARG A 11 2.29 1.41 -5.90
CA ARG A 11 3.17 0.34 -6.38
C ARG A 11 4.52 0.89 -6.83
N ASN A 12 4.52 1.93 -7.65
CA ASN A 12 5.76 2.56 -8.15
C ASN A 12 6.64 3.09 -7.01
N LEU A 13 6.05 3.78 -6.04
CA LEU A 13 6.77 4.34 -4.88
C LEU A 13 7.40 3.27 -3.97
N LEU A 14 6.75 2.11 -3.85
CA LEU A 14 7.21 1.01 -3.00
C LEU A 14 7.98 -0.07 -3.76
N GLY A 15 8.05 0.01 -5.09
CA GLY A 15 8.67 -1.01 -5.94
C GLY A 15 7.90 -2.33 -5.94
N ILE A 16 6.57 -2.26 -5.86
CA ILE A 16 5.70 -3.44 -5.87
C ILE A 16 5.40 -3.81 -7.33
N PRO A 17 5.54 -5.08 -7.73
CA PRO A 17 5.14 -5.54 -9.06
C PRO A 17 3.68 -5.24 -9.39
N GLU A 18 3.39 -4.90 -10.66
CA GLU A 18 2.04 -4.54 -11.12
C GLU A 18 1.02 -5.68 -10.93
N GLU A 19 1.49 -6.92 -11.03
CA GLU A 19 0.70 -8.14 -10.80
C GLU A 19 0.19 -8.29 -9.35
N GLU A 20 0.79 -7.60 -8.39
CA GLU A 20 0.39 -7.70 -6.99
C GLU A 20 -0.78 -6.78 -6.66
N SER A 21 -1.79 -7.36 -6.00
CA SER A 21 -2.97 -6.65 -5.53
C SER A 21 -2.73 -6.04 -4.15
N LEU A 22 -3.05 -4.76 -3.97
CA LEU A 22 -2.91 -4.08 -2.68
C LEU A 22 -4.06 -4.49 -1.75
N ILE A 23 -3.73 -4.99 -0.57
CA ILE A 23 -4.73 -5.49 0.39
C ILE A 23 -5.05 -4.43 1.44
N ASN A 24 -4.08 -4.10 2.30
CA ASN A 24 -4.24 -3.13 3.38
C ASN A 24 -2.91 -2.56 3.87
N ILE A 25 -2.96 -1.35 4.44
CA ILE A 25 -1.88 -0.80 5.25
C ILE A 25 -2.18 -1.08 6.72
N TYR A 26 -1.16 -1.48 7.47
CA TYR A 26 -1.25 -1.64 8.91
C TYR A 26 -0.07 -0.99 9.61
N GLU A 27 -0.35 -0.49 10.80
CA GLU A 27 0.64 0.06 11.70
C GLU A 27 1.33 -1.06 12.47
N ASN A 28 2.64 -0.93 12.68
CA ASN A 28 3.42 -1.85 13.48
C ASN A 28 4.35 -1.07 14.40
N GLU A 29 4.46 -1.49 15.66
CA GLU A 29 5.34 -0.88 16.64
C GLU A 29 6.46 -1.86 17.00
N VAL A 30 7.72 -1.40 16.86
CA VAL A 30 8.88 -2.15 17.35
C VAL A 30 9.74 -1.26 18.20
N LYS A 31 9.96 -1.66 19.45
CA LYS A 31 10.79 -0.94 20.43
C LYS A 31 10.38 0.54 20.56
N GLY A 32 9.07 0.81 20.62
CA GLY A 32 8.49 2.16 20.74
C GLY A 32 8.60 3.02 19.47
N LYS A 33 8.95 2.42 18.32
CA LYS A 33 8.94 3.10 17.02
C LYS A 33 7.83 2.54 16.15
N ILE A 34 6.94 3.42 15.73
CA ILE A 34 5.85 3.14 14.79
C ILE A 34 6.40 3.13 13.35
N TYR A 35 5.97 2.16 12.55
CA TYR A 35 6.17 2.12 11.11
C TYR A 35 5.00 1.43 10.42
N TYR A 36 4.76 1.80 9.16
CA TYR A 36 3.67 1.25 8.38
C TYR A 36 4.15 0.17 7.41
N LEU A 37 3.34 -0.87 7.26
CA LEU A 37 3.54 -1.97 6.32
C LEU A 37 2.32 -2.07 5.39
N LEU A 38 2.57 -2.26 4.09
CA LEU A 38 1.53 -2.53 3.10
C LEU A 38 1.52 -4.03 2.78
N LYS A 39 0.39 -4.70 3.01
CA LYS A 39 0.19 -6.08 2.55
C LYS A 39 -0.27 -6.10 1.12
N THR A 40 0.27 -7.05 0.37
CA THR A 40 -0.11 -7.32 -1.02
C THR A 40 -0.34 -8.82 -1.20
N TYR A 41 -1.13 -9.17 -2.20
CA TYR A 41 -1.31 -10.55 -2.64
C TYR A 41 -0.62 -10.73 -3.98
N ASN A 42 0.33 -11.67 -4.05
CA ASN A 42 0.88 -12.11 -5.33
C ASN A 42 0.06 -13.28 -5.87
N PRO A 43 -0.67 -13.11 -6.99
CA PRO A 43 -1.43 -14.19 -7.61
C PRO A 43 -0.57 -15.31 -8.19
N LEU A 44 0.66 -15.02 -8.62
CA LEU A 44 1.58 -16.03 -9.18
C LEU A 44 2.07 -16.99 -8.09
N ASP A 45 2.51 -16.44 -6.96
CA ASP A 45 3.02 -17.21 -5.82
C ASP A 45 1.88 -17.73 -4.90
N LYS A 46 0.66 -17.22 -5.08
CA LYS A 46 -0.49 -17.37 -4.17
C LYS A 46 -0.15 -17.04 -2.71
N LYS A 47 0.72 -16.05 -2.50
CA LYS A 47 1.25 -15.67 -1.19
C LYS A 47 0.99 -14.20 -0.88
N ILE A 48 0.83 -13.91 0.40
CA ILE A 48 0.77 -12.54 0.90
C ILE A 48 2.20 -12.06 1.18
N LYS A 49 2.56 -10.89 0.66
CA LYS A 49 3.82 -10.21 0.94
C LYS A 49 3.54 -8.94 1.74
N SER A 50 4.53 -8.50 2.51
CA SER A 50 4.47 -7.25 3.27
C SER A 50 5.61 -6.34 2.84
N TYR A 51 5.28 -5.13 2.41
CA TYR A 51 6.21 -4.12 1.96
C TYR A 51 6.35 -3.02 3.01
N ARG A 52 7.58 -2.74 3.43
CA ARG A 52 7.84 -1.68 4.41
C ARG A 52 7.75 -0.31 3.75
N ILE A 53 6.89 0.55 4.30
CA ILE A 53 6.78 1.93 3.85
C ILE A 53 7.99 2.70 4.41
N LYS A 54 8.81 3.24 3.52
CA LYS A 54 9.97 4.06 3.90
C LYS A 54 9.45 5.34 4.57
N ARG A 55 10.06 5.76 5.68
CA ARG A 55 9.65 6.95 6.46
C ARG A 55 9.52 8.23 5.61
N LYS A 56 10.38 8.39 4.59
CA LYS A 56 10.34 9.52 3.65
C LYS A 56 9.12 9.53 2.71
N LEU A 57 8.47 8.39 2.52
CA LEU A 57 7.28 8.20 1.66
C LEU A 57 6.01 7.99 2.47
N GLU A 58 6.11 7.89 3.79
CA GLU A 58 5.00 7.50 4.68
C GLU A 58 3.77 8.39 4.50
N SER A 59 3.94 9.71 4.65
CA SER A 59 2.86 10.68 4.46
C SER A 59 2.23 10.58 3.06
N GLN A 60 3.05 10.40 2.03
CA GLN A 60 2.58 10.29 0.65
C GLN A 60 1.78 9.00 0.42
N ILE A 61 2.29 7.85 0.88
CA ILE A 61 1.62 6.55 0.73
C ILE A 61 0.32 6.52 1.53
N LEU A 62 0.30 7.05 2.75
CA LEU A 62 -0.91 7.12 3.56
C LEU A 62 -1.96 8.05 2.94
N SER A 63 -1.53 9.16 2.34
CA SER A 63 -2.44 10.05 1.60
C SER A 63 -3.04 9.36 0.39
N LEU A 64 -2.23 8.66 -0.41
CA LEU A 64 -2.70 7.87 -1.56
C LEU A 64 -3.64 6.75 -1.10
N TRP A 65 -3.34 6.09 0.01
CA TRP A 65 -4.19 5.04 0.54
C TRP A 65 -5.58 5.56 0.91
N ARG A 66 -5.65 6.71 1.59
CA ARG A 66 -6.93 7.36 1.90
C ARG A 66 -7.70 7.72 0.64
N GLU A 67 -7.04 8.30 -0.36
CA GLU A 67 -7.64 8.63 -1.66
C GLU A 67 -8.24 7.38 -2.32
N ARG A 68 -7.50 6.26 -2.31
CA ARG A 68 -7.99 4.95 -2.79
C ARG A 68 -9.24 4.50 -2.03
N GLU A 69 -9.23 4.58 -0.69
CA GLU A 69 -10.39 4.19 0.11
C GLU A 69 -11.62 5.10 -0.12
N GLU A 70 -11.40 6.39 -0.40
CA GLU A 70 -12.48 7.31 -0.76
C GLU A 70 -13.09 7.01 -2.13
N ILE A 71 -12.27 6.61 -3.12
CA ILE A 71 -12.77 6.19 -4.43
C ILE A 71 -13.58 4.89 -4.30
N LEU A 72 -13.04 3.88 -3.61
CA LEU A 72 -13.71 2.58 -3.42
C LEU A 72 -15.02 2.67 -2.62
N LYS A 73 -15.23 3.72 -1.82
CA LYS A 73 -16.51 3.98 -1.12
C LYS A 73 -17.57 4.63 -2.00
N LYS A 74 -17.16 5.28 -3.10
CA LYS A 74 -18.05 5.99 -4.03
C LYS A 74 -18.46 5.14 -5.23
N GLU A 75 -17.71 4.07 -5.51
CA GLU A 75 -18.10 2.98 -6.41
C GLU A 75 -19.07 2.01 -5.72
#